data_AF-A0A7C1K8H4-F1
#
_entry.id   AF-A0A7C1K8H4-F1
#
_cell.length_a   1.000
_cell.length_b   1.000
_cell.length_c   1.000
_cell.angle_alpha   90.00
_cell.angle_beta   90.00
_cell.angle_gamma   90.00
#
_symmetry.space_group_name_H-M   'P 1'
#
loop_
_entity.id
_entity.type
_entity.pdbx_description
1 polymer ?
#
loop_
_entity_poly.entity_id
_entity_poly.type
_entity_poly.pdbx_seq_one_letter_code
_entity_poly.pdbx_strand_id
1 'polypeptide(L)' 'MKTEIYLGKVNVASVRNNAGVFYGENVLRGWQTRVKGNAGIGRVSGDGNLIASRLNFLQDADFIDMPVS' A
#
# COMPACT_ATOMS: atom_id res chain seq x y z
N MET A 1 -6.60 30.02 20.49
CA MET A 1 -6.59 28.83 21.37
C MET A 1 -5.21 28.20 21.24
N LYS A 2 -4.55 27.81 22.34
CA LYS A 2 -3.23 27.16 22.28
C LYS A 2 -3.44 25.65 22.27
N THR A 3 -3.01 24.98 21.21
CA THR A 3 -3.09 23.52 21.09
C THR A 3 -1.80 22.91 21.62
N GLU A 4 -1.89 22.13 22.68
CA GLU A 4 -0.76 21.38 23.24
C GLU A 4 -1.05 19.88 23.12
N ILE A 5 -0.09 19.12 22.60
CA ILE A 5 -0.22 17.68 22.35
C ILE A 5 1.00 16.96 22.92
N TYR A 6 0.75 16.06 23.86
CA TYR A 6 1.78 15.25 24.51
C TYR A 6 1.56 13.78 24.15
N LEU A 7 2.41 13.24 23.27
CA LEU A 7 2.21 11.91 22.67
C LEU A 7 2.86 10.75 23.46
N GLY A 8 3.68 11.04 24.47
CA GLY A 8 4.43 10.01 25.19
C GLY A 8 5.35 9.22 24.25
N LYS A 9 5.02 7.96 23.98
CA LYS A 9 5.72 7.10 23.01
C LYS A 9 4.80 6.69 21.88
N VAL A 10 5.17 7.05 20.65
CA VAL A 10 4.50 6.57 19.43
C VAL A 10 5.41 5.57 18.74
N ASN A 11 4.94 4.34 18.56
CA ASN A 11 5.63 3.31 17.78
C ASN A 11 4.80 2.95 16.55
N VAL A 12 5.32 3.25 15.37
CA VAL A 12 4.71 2.90 14.09
C VAL A 12 5.57 1.83 13.44
N ALA A 13 5.16 0.58 13.59
CA ALA A 13 5.93 -0.58 13.11
C ALA A 13 5.93 -0.70 11.57
N SER A 14 4.84 -0.32 10.91
CA SER A 14 4.82 -0.18 9.45
C SER A 14 3.62 0.63 8.97
N VAL A 15 3.83 1.36 7.88
CA VAL A 15 2.80 2.06 7.11
C VAL A 15 3.01 1.61 5.66
N ARG A 16 2.00 1.04 5.02
CA ARG A 16 2.14 0.46 3.68
C ARG A 16 0.95 0.81 2.81
N ASN A 17 1.27 1.08 1.54
CA ASN A 17 0.37 1.44 0.44
C ASN A 17 -0.60 2.56 0.77
N ASN A 18 -0.45 3.71 0.13
CA ASN A 18 -1.42 4.81 0.27
C ASN A 18 -1.73 5.14 1.74
N ALA A 19 -0.69 5.38 2.53
CA ALA A 19 -0.86 5.54 3.96
C ALA A 19 0.07 6.61 4.51
N GLY A 20 -0.36 7.25 5.58
CA GLY A 20 0.36 8.29 6.30
C GLY A 20 -0.08 8.31 7.75
N VAL A 21 0.75 8.90 8.61
CA VAL A 21 0.46 9.06 10.04
C VAL A 21 0.46 10.56 10.31
N PHE A 22 -0.70 11.07 10.68
CA PHE A 22 -0.93 12.50 10.88
C PHE A 22 -1.34 12.76 12.33
N TYR A 23 -0.77 13.79 12.94
CA TYR A 23 -1.08 14.22 14.30
C TYR A 23 -1.15 15.74 14.38
N GLY A 24 -1.93 16.28 15.32
CA GLY A 24 -2.21 17.70 15.39
C GLY A 24 -3.26 18.18 14.39
N GLU A 25 -3.32 19.48 14.17
CA GLU A 25 -4.26 20.10 13.24
C GLU A 25 -3.78 19.91 11.80
N ASN A 26 -4.52 19.13 11.02
CA ASN A 26 -4.15 18.78 9.64
C ASN A 26 -5.33 19.00 8.70
N VAL A 27 -5.03 19.56 7.52
CA VAL A 27 -5.98 19.66 6.42
C VAL A 27 -5.37 18.95 5.21
N LEU A 28 -5.78 17.71 4.99
CA LEU A 28 -5.32 16.93 3.83
C LEU A 28 -6.25 17.19 2.64
N ARG A 29 -5.73 17.78 1.57
CA ARG A 29 -6.46 18.03 0.32
C ARG A 29 -5.71 17.41 -0.84
N GLY A 30 -6.47 16.90 -1.82
CA GLY A 30 -5.89 16.31 -3.03
C GLY A 30 -5.18 14.98 -2.82
N TRP A 31 -5.44 14.28 -1.70
CA TRP A 31 -4.87 12.96 -1.47
C TRP A 31 -5.42 11.96 -2.49
N GLN A 32 -4.57 11.46 -3.36
CA GLN A 32 -4.92 10.47 -4.38
C GLN A 32 -3.81 9.44 -4.49
N THR A 33 -4.20 8.18 -4.66
CA THR A 33 -3.28 7.11 -5.00
C THR A 33 -3.90 6.19 -6.01
N ARG A 34 -3.07 5.71 -6.92
CA ARG A 34 -3.48 4.81 -7.99
C ARG A 34 -2.49 3.65 -8.00
N VAL A 35 -3.01 2.44 -7.94
CA VAL A 35 -2.19 1.22 -7.95
C VAL A 35 -2.89 0.23 -8.86
N LYS A 36 -2.19 -0.21 -9.91
CA LYS A 36 -2.51 -1.44 -10.62
C LYS A 36 -1.45 -2.48 -10.26
N GLY A 37 -1.89 -3.71 -10.05
CA GLY A 37 -1.00 -4.82 -9.75
C GLY A 37 -1.46 -6.07 -10.49
N ASN A 38 -0.53 -6.68 -11.23
CA ASN A 38 -0.76 -7.94 -11.91
C ASN A 38 0.30 -8.91 -11.41
N ALA A 39 -0.10 -10.01 -10.77
CA ALA A 39 0.84 -10.99 -10.27
C ALA A 39 0.36 -12.40 -10.60
N GLY A 40 1.22 -13.20 -11.24
CA GLY A 40 0.90 -14.57 -11.61
C GLY A 40 0.75 -15.48 -10.38
N ILE A 41 1.74 -15.44 -9.48
CA ILE A 41 1.73 -16.20 -8.21
C ILE A 41 1.50 -15.32 -6.97
N GLY A 42 1.63 -14.01 -7.10
CA GLY A 42 1.50 -13.08 -5.98
C GLY A 42 2.66 -13.15 -4.99
N ARG A 43 2.39 -12.70 -3.75
CA ARG A 43 3.37 -12.64 -2.66
C ARG A 43 3.37 -13.95 -1.87
N VAL A 44 4.55 -14.55 -1.71
CA VAL A 44 4.79 -15.68 -0.80
C VAL A 44 5.65 -15.18 0.36
N SER A 45 5.21 -15.40 1.60
CA SER A 45 5.92 -14.91 2.80
C SER A 45 5.69 -15.80 4.01
N GLY A 46 6.65 -15.83 4.94
CA GLY A 46 6.69 -16.74 6.07
C GLY A 46 7.69 -17.88 5.87
N ASP A 47 7.84 -18.74 6.86
CA ASP A 47 8.83 -19.83 6.85
C ASP A 47 8.20 -21.15 6.37
N GLY A 48 8.98 -22.00 5.68
CA GLY A 48 8.51 -23.31 5.20
C GLY A 48 7.69 -23.30 3.90
N ASN A 49 7.73 -22.20 3.14
CA ASN A 49 7.03 -22.10 1.87
C ASN A 49 7.64 -23.01 0.79
N LEU A 50 6.83 -23.88 0.19
CA LEU A 50 7.21 -24.77 -0.92
C LEU A 50 6.27 -24.58 -2.10
N ILE A 51 6.84 -24.39 -3.30
CA ILE A 51 6.08 -24.23 -4.56
C ILE A 51 6.51 -25.35 -5.51
N ALA A 52 5.63 -26.33 -5.72
CA ALA A 52 5.93 -27.56 -6.44
C ALA A 52 5.61 -27.52 -7.96
N SER A 53 4.84 -26.55 -8.44
CA SER A 53 4.52 -26.35 -9.87
C SER A 53 4.81 -24.91 -10.29
N ARG A 54 5.44 -24.73 -11.45
CA ARG A 54 6.09 -23.46 -11.87
C ARG A 54 5.54 -22.87 -13.17
N LEU A 55 4.34 -23.27 -13.58
CA LEU A 55 3.71 -22.70 -14.78
C LEU A 55 2.69 -21.65 -14.34
N ASN A 56 3.02 -20.37 -14.55
CA ASN A 56 2.08 -19.27 -14.34
C ASN A 56 1.93 -18.50 -15.64
N PHE A 57 0.70 -18.37 -16.12
CA PHE A 57 0.36 -17.47 -17.22
C PHE A 57 -0.42 -16.29 -16.65
N LEU A 58 0.07 -15.09 -16.92
CA LEU A 58 -0.57 -13.84 -16.55
C LEU A 58 -0.83 -13.07 -17.84
N GLN A 59 -2.09 -13.03 -18.25
CA GLN A 59 -2.53 -12.26 -19.41
C GLN A 59 -3.25 -11.01 -18.93
N ASP A 60 -2.66 -9.85 -19.23
CA ASP A 60 -3.26 -8.54 -18.99
C ASP A 60 -3.65 -7.96 -20.36
N ALA A 61 -4.90 -8.19 -20.77
CA ALA A 61 -5.36 -7.92 -22.14
C ALA A 61 -6.05 -6.55 -22.26
N ASP A 62 -5.41 -5.51 -21.74
CA ASP A 62 -5.98 -4.16 -21.68
C ASP A 62 -5.42 -3.29 -22.83
N PHE A 63 -6.29 -2.62 -23.60
CA PHE A 63 -5.87 -1.69 -24.67
C PHE A 63 -5.32 -0.36 -24.13
N ILE A 64 -5.78 0.06 -22.94
CA ILE A 64 -5.27 1.21 -22.21
C ILE A 64 -5.12 0.80 -20.75
N ASP A 65 -3.92 0.96 -20.21
CA ASP A 65 -3.63 0.66 -18.82
C ASP A 65 -3.96 1.85 -17.91
N MET A 66 -4.68 1.59 -16.80
CA MET A 66 -5.12 2.52 -15.75
C MET A 66 -5.06 4.02 -16.10
N PRO A 67 -6.05 4.57 -16.86
CA PRO A 67 -6.05 5.98 -17.22
C PRO A 67 -6.20 6.87 -15.98
N VAL A 68 -5.35 7.89 -15.91
CA VAL A 68 -5.31 8.84 -14.79
C VAL A 68 -5.99 10.16 -15.16
N SER A 69 -6.77 10.69 -14.22
CA SER A 69 -7.51 11.96 -14.30
C SER A 69 -7.01 12.96 -13.29
#